data_AF-A0AAN7IC67-F1
#
_entry.id   AF-A0AAN7IC67-F1
#
_cell.length_a   1.000
_cell.length_b   1.000
_cell.length_c   1.000
_cell.angle_alpha   90.00
_cell.angle_beta   90.00
_cell.angle_gamma   90.00
#
_symmetry.space_group_name_H-M   'P 1'
#
loop_
_entity.id
_entity.type
_entity.pdbx_description
1 polymer ?
#
loop_
_entity_poly.entity_id
_entity_poly.type
_entity_poly.pdbx_seq_one_letter_code
_entity_poly.pdbx_strand_id
1 'polypeptide(L)'
;MFGRKINLKAEGLLVCICASDEALGFFEAFHELLAYLVSFLAALIGLHFQVLGVSPLETHFAIILLLIMATIIYSIAYVEIKLLPRNAELPLFRFICLVSGIIAIELLVAIIISPFWLFMVNFCPILIVGVLCHSYQQIYQCLYYTANLVLNAVCSLFDKIYQLVYKI
;
A
#
# COMPACT_ATOMS: atom_id res chain seq x y z
N MET A 1 12.97 27.31 16.36
CA MET A 1 12.12 26.27 16.96
C MET A 1 10.98 25.99 15.98
N PHE A 2 11.21 25.15 14.97
CA PHE A 2 10.27 24.92 13.86
C PHE A 2 9.60 23.57 14.07
N GLY A 3 8.37 23.60 14.59
CA GLY A 3 7.54 22.42 14.83
C GLY A 3 7.07 21.82 13.52
N ARG A 4 7.72 20.75 13.08
CA ARG A 4 7.29 19.92 11.95
C ARG A 4 6.15 19.02 12.46
N LYS A 5 4.90 19.35 12.14
CA LYS A 5 3.75 18.42 12.26
C LYS A 5 3.92 17.37 11.17
N ILE A 6 4.62 16.28 11.50
CA ILE A 6 4.78 15.12 10.63
C ILE A 6 3.53 14.24 10.80
N ASN A 7 3.03 13.76 9.67
CA ASN A 7 1.72 13.14 9.49
C ASN A 7 1.70 11.71 10.10
N LEU A 8 1.32 11.60 11.38
CA LEU A 8 1.33 10.37 12.21
C LEU A 8 0.52 9.17 11.67
N LYS A 9 -0.27 9.32 10.60
CA LYS A 9 -1.28 8.32 10.21
C LYS A 9 -0.85 7.36 9.10
N ALA A 10 0.02 7.81 8.20
CA ALA A 10 0.71 6.91 7.27
C ALA A 10 1.73 6.03 8.03
N GLU A 11 2.33 6.59 9.08
CA GLU A 11 3.19 5.85 10.00
C GLU A 11 2.39 4.79 10.77
N GLY A 12 1.12 5.01 11.12
CA GLY A 12 0.33 4.01 11.86
C GLY A 12 0.12 2.67 11.16
N LEU A 13 -0.15 2.66 9.84
CA LEU A 13 -0.30 1.41 9.07
C LEU A 13 1.05 0.71 8.85
N LEU A 14 2.10 1.51 8.63
CA LEU A 14 3.47 1.03 8.42
C LEU A 14 4.12 0.53 9.70
N VAL A 15 3.87 1.18 10.83
CA VAL A 15 4.31 0.79 12.17
C VAL A 15 3.59 -0.49 12.62
N CYS A 16 2.32 -0.67 12.28
CA CYS A 16 1.58 -1.89 12.61
C CYS A 16 2.12 -3.13 11.85
N ILE A 17 2.47 -2.97 10.56
CA ILE A 17 3.09 -4.04 9.76
C ILE A 17 4.55 -4.29 10.19
N CYS A 18 5.26 -3.26 10.67
CA CYS A 18 6.67 -3.35 11.04
C CYS A 18 6.96 -3.74 12.50
N ALA A 19 5.98 -3.88 13.39
CA ALA A 19 6.21 -4.13 14.83
C ALA A 19 5.77 -5.50 15.36
N SER A 20 5.13 -6.35 14.53
CA SER A 20 4.62 -7.66 14.98
C SER A 20 5.58 -8.82 14.67
N ASP A 21 5.57 -9.86 15.50
CA ASP A 21 6.24 -11.14 15.26
C ASP A 21 5.73 -11.86 13.99
N GLU A 22 4.56 -11.46 13.49
CA GLU A 22 3.95 -11.89 12.23
C GLU A 22 4.55 -11.21 10.99
N ALA A 23 5.35 -10.15 11.18
CA ALA A 23 5.94 -9.38 10.08
C ALA A 23 6.92 -10.23 9.27
N LEU A 24 7.72 -11.09 9.91
CA LEU A 24 8.67 -11.94 9.21
C LEU A 24 7.96 -12.89 8.23
N GLY A 25 6.89 -13.55 8.69
CA GLY A 25 6.08 -14.44 7.85
C GLY A 25 5.38 -13.69 6.71
N PHE A 26 4.95 -12.45 6.95
CA PHE A 26 4.46 -11.57 5.87
C PHE A 26 5.56 -11.28 4.82
N PHE A 27 6.78 -10.95 5.24
CA PHE A 27 7.87 -10.66 4.31
C PHE A 27 8.34 -11.89 3.53
N GLU A 28 8.29 -13.08 4.13
CA GLU A 28 8.54 -14.33 3.43
C GLU A 28 7.47 -14.61 2.38
N ALA A 29 6.19 -14.53 2.75
CA ALA A 29 5.08 -14.68 1.81
C ALA A 29 5.11 -13.63 0.69
N PHE A 30 5.45 -12.38 1.04
CA PHE A 30 5.64 -11.29 0.07
C PHE A 30 6.79 -11.58 -0.88
N HIS A 31 7.92 -12.08 -0.38
CA HIS A 31 9.07 -12.47 -1.21
C HIS A 31 8.72 -13.60 -2.17
N GLU A 32 8.02 -14.65 -1.71
CA GLU A 32 7.56 -15.74 -2.56
C GLU A 32 6.62 -15.26 -3.67
N LEU A 33 5.63 -14.44 -3.31
CA LEU A 33 4.71 -13.83 -4.27
C LEU A 33 5.45 -12.95 -5.29
N LEU A 34 6.40 -12.14 -4.81
CA LEU A 34 7.22 -11.28 -5.66
C LEU A 34 8.05 -12.12 -6.63
N ALA A 35 8.74 -13.16 -6.15
CA ALA A 35 9.56 -14.04 -6.97
C ALA A 35 8.72 -14.77 -8.05
N TYR A 36 7.52 -15.21 -7.68
CA TYR A 36 6.56 -15.79 -8.63
C TYR A 36 6.15 -14.77 -9.71
N LEU A 37 5.71 -13.59 -9.31
CA LEU A 37 5.28 -12.53 -10.23
C LEU A 37 6.42 -12.07 -11.15
N VAL A 38 7.62 -11.89 -10.61
CA VAL A 38 8.82 -11.53 -11.40
C VAL A 38 9.11 -12.60 -12.44
N SER A 39 9.08 -13.88 -12.05
CA SER A 39 9.34 -14.99 -12.98
C SER A 39 8.30 -15.06 -14.10
N PHE A 40 7.02 -14.93 -13.75
CA PHE A 40 5.93 -14.93 -14.71
C PHE A 40 6.01 -13.74 -15.69
N LEU A 41 6.22 -12.52 -15.17
CA LEU A 41 6.32 -11.31 -15.98
C LEU A 41 7.58 -11.34 -16.86
N ALA A 42 8.72 -11.81 -16.34
CA ALA A 42 9.94 -11.96 -17.11
C ALA A 42 9.76 -12.93 -18.29
N ALA A 43 9.09 -14.07 -18.07
CA ALA A 43 8.74 -15.01 -19.13
C ALA A 43 7.82 -14.37 -20.19
N LEU A 44 6.83 -13.58 -19.74
CA LEU A 44 5.90 -12.89 -20.64
C LEU A 44 6.60 -11.79 -21.45
N ILE A 45 7.51 -11.02 -20.85
CA ILE A 45 8.36 -10.06 -21.55
C ILE A 45 9.23 -10.78 -22.58
N GLY A 46 9.89 -11.87 -22.19
CA GLY A 46 10.71 -12.67 -23.10
C GLY A 46 9.93 -13.13 -24.32
N LEU A 47 8.72 -13.67 -24.10
CA LEU A 47 7.83 -14.08 -25.19
C LEU A 47 7.37 -12.90 -26.05
N HIS A 48 7.00 -11.77 -25.43
CA HIS A 48 6.52 -10.59 -26.14
C HIS A 48 7.60 -10.05 -27.10
N PHE A 49 8.82 -9.89 -26.61
CA PHE A 49 9.93 -9.36 -27.40
C PHE A 49 10.43 -10.36 -28.44
N GLN A 50 10.38 -11.65 -28.15
CA GLN A 50 10.65 -12.70 -29.13
C GLN A 50 9.69 -12.62 -30.33
N VAL A 51 8.39 -12.39 -30.08
CA VAL A 51 7.39 -12.23 -31.14
C VAL A 51 7.61 -10.95 -31.94
N LEU A 52 8.00 -9.86 -31.28
CA LEU A 52 8.27 -8.58 -31.95
C LEU A 52 9.60 -8.55 -32.72
N GLY A 53 10.50 -9.51 -32.47
CA GLY A 53 11.82 -9.57 -33.12
C GLY A 53 12.74 -8.40 -32.74
N VAL A 54 12.48 -7.73 -31.62
CA VAL A 54 13.28 -6.60 -31.12
C VAL A 54 13.83 -6.92 -29.74
N SER A 55 14.95 -6.29 -29.38
CA SER A 55 15.56 -6.49 -28.07
C SER A 55 14.89 -5.59 -27.02
N PRO A 56 14.44 -6.13 -25.86
CA PRO A 56 13.89 -5.32 -24.78
C PRO A 56 14.92 -4.33 -24.23
N LEU A 57 16.22 -4.67 -24.33
CA LEU A 57 17.32 -3.80 -23.92
C LEU A 57 17.40 -2.54 -24.81
N GLU A 58 17.14 -2.66 -26.10
CA GLU A 58 17.18 -1.53 -27.04
C GLU A 58 15.97 -0.61 -26.86
N THR A 59 14.80 -1.17 -26.59
CA THR A 59 13.55 -0.39 -26.45
C THR A 59 13.35 0.20 -25.06
N HIS A 60 13.83 -0.46 -24.00
CA HIS A 60 13.53 -0.12 -22.61
C HIS A 60 14.77 -0.09 -21.71
N PHE A 61 15.95 0.25 -22.25
CA PHE A 61 17.22 0.29 -21.51
C PHE A 61 17.12 0.94 -20.12
N ALA A 62 16.54 2.14 -20.04
CA ALA A 62 16.41 2.87 -18.78
C ALA A 62 15.52 2.15 -17.76
N ILE A 63 14.42 1.54 -18.21
CA ILE A 63 13.49 0.80 -17.34
C ILE A 63 14.16 -0.48 -16.82
N ILE A 64 14.89 -1.19 -17.68
CA ILE A 64 15.64 -2.38 -17.30
C ILE A 64 16.74 -2.04 -16.29
N LEU A 65 17.44 -0.93 -16.48
CA LEU A 65 18.46 -0.48 -15.54
C LEU A 65 17.87 -0.11 -14.18
N LEU A 66 16.72 0.58 -14.16
CA LEU A 66 15.97 0.85 -12.92
C LEU A 66 15.49 -0.44 -12.25
N LEU A 67 15.05 -1.43 -13.03
CA LEU A 67 14.61 -2.72 -12.51
C LEU A 67 15.75 -3.46 -11.82
N ILE A 68 16.94 -3.47 -12.42
CA ILE A 68 18.15 -4.05 -11.83
C ILE A 68 18.47 -3.36 -10.49
N MET A 69 18.47 -2.02 -10.46
CA MET A 69 18.73 -1.26 -9.25
C MET A 69 17.70 -1.54 -8.14
N ALA A 70 16.40 -1.55 -8.49
CA ALA A 70 15.33 -1.87 -7.56
C ALA A 70 15.47 -3.28 -6.99
N THR A 71 15.84 -4.26 -7.83
CA THR A 71 16.05 -5.65 -7.42
C THR A 71 17.26 -5.81 -6.49
N ILE A 72 18.35 -5.07 -6.73
CA ILE A 72 19.53 -5.07 -5.84
C ILE A 72 19.15 -4.48 -4.48
N ILE A 73 18.49 -3.32 -4.47
CA ILE A 73 18.04 -2.66 -3.23
C ILE A 73 17.09 -3.58 -2.45
N TYR A 74 16.14 -4.20 -3.15
CA TYR A 74 15.21 -5.17 -2.57
C TYR A 74 15.95 -6.35 -1.94
N SER A 75 16.90 -6.95 -2.65
CA SER A 75 17.64 -8.13 -2.21
C SER A 75 18.47 -7.84 -0.97
N ILE A 76 19.16 -6.69 -0.94
CA ILE A 76 19.92 -6.23 0.22
C ILE A 76 18.98 -6.06 1.42
N ALA A 77 17.86 -5.34 1.24
CA ALA A 77 16.91 -5.11 2.31
C ALA A 77 16.29 -6.41 2.84
N TYR A 78 15.96 -7.35 1.94
CA TYR A 78 15.40 -8.65 2.32
C TYR A 78 16.40 -9.52 3.09
N VAL A 79 17.66 -9.57 2.64
CA VAL A 79 18.74 -10.29 3.33
C VAL A 79 18.98 -9.72 4.72
N GLU A 80 19.02 -8.39 4.86
CA GLU A 80 19.16 -7.70 6.15
C GLU A 80 17.98 -8.04 7.09
N ILE A 81 16.75 -8.04 6.59
CA ILE A 81 15.55 -8.45 7.37
C ILE A 81 15.67 -9.90 7.86
N LYS A 82 16.25 -10.80 7.05
CA LYS A 82 16.38 -12.23 7.35
C LYS A 82 17.55 -12.54 8.30
N LEU A 83 18.64 -11.79 8.21
CA LEU A 83 19.86 -12.03 8.99
C LEU A 83 19.81 -11.39 10.39
N LEU A 84 19.00 -10.36 10.60
CA LEU A 84 18.98 -9.65 11.88
C LEU A 84 18.21 -10.41 12.98
N PRO A 85 18.64 -10.31 14.25
CA PRO A 85 17.89 -10.85 15.37
C PRO A 85 16.49 -10.23 15.44
N ARG A 86 15.48 -11.05 15.74
CA ARG A 86 14.05 -10.69 15.84
C ARG A 86 13.74 -9.43 16.67
N ASN A 87 14.66 -9.05 17.56
CA ASN A 87 14.52 -7.96 18.51
C ASN A 87 15.10 -6.62 18.01
N ALA A 88 15.75 -6.60 16.85
CA ALA A 88 16.27 -5.38 16.24
C ALA A 88 15.18 -4.76 15.34
N GLU A 89 14.45 -3.78 15.87
CA GLU A 89 13.46 -3.02 15.11
C GLU A 89 14.15 -2.22 14.00
N LEU A 90 14.07 -2.70 12.76
CA LEU A 90 14.49 -1.95 11.57
C LEU A 90 13.29 -1.68 10.64
N PRO A 91 12.35 -0.80 11.06
CA PRO A 91 11.19 -0.43 10.24
C PRO A 91 11.60 0.20 8.90
N LEU A 92 12.79 0.81 8.84
CA LEU A 92 13.35 1.40 7.62
C LEU A 92 13.65 0.34 6.55
N PHE A 93 14.31 -0.77 6.90
CA PHE A 93 14.65 -1.81 5.93
C PHE A 93 13.42 -2.56 5.44
N ARG A 94 12.44 -2.78 6.33
CA ARG A 94 11.11 -3.32 5.98
C ARG A 94 10.39 -2.43 4.97
N PHE A 95 10.39 -1.12 5.19
CA PHE A 95 9.83 -0.16 4.26
C PHE A 95 10.57 -0.15 2.91
N ILE A 96 11.92 -0.13 2.93
CA ILE A 96 12.74 -0.18 1.72
C ILE A 96 12.44 -1.46 0.93
N CYS A 97 12.36 -2.62 1.59
CA CYS A 97 12.03 -3.91 0.98
C CYS A 97 10.65 -3.88 0.31
N LEU A 98 9.63 -3.37 0.99
CA LEU A 98 8.28 -3.22 0.42
C LEU A 98 8.26 -2.32 -0.80
N VAL A 99 8.79 -1.10 -0.67
CA VAL A 99 8.75 -0.09 -1.73
C VAL A 99 9.56 -0.54 -2.95
N SER A 100 10.76 -1.09 -2.73
CA SER A 100 11.59 -1.58 -3.84
C SER A 100 10.97 -2.78 -4.56
N GLY A 101 10.31 -3.70 -3.83
CA GLY A 101 9.58 -4.81 -4.43
C GLY A 101 8.40 -4.34 -5.30
N ILE A 102 7.61 -3.38 -4.80
CA ILE A 102 6.51 -2.78 -5.56
C ILE A 102 7.03 -2.10 -6.82
N ILE A 103 8.08 -1.28 -6.70
CA ILE A 103 8.71 -0.60 -7.84
C ILE A 103 9.22 -1.61 -8.87
N ALA A 104 9.82 -2.72 -8.45
CA ALA A 104 10.30 -3.76 -9.38
C ALA A 104 9.15 -4.38 -10.20
N ILE A 105 8.01 -4.67 -9.56
CA ILE A 105 6.82 -5.16 -10.28
C ILE A 105 6.28 -4.09 -11.22
N GLU A 106 6.17 -2.84 -10.78
CA GLU A 106 5.70 -1.75 -11.62
C GLU A 106 6.56 -1.58 -12.87
N LEU A 107 7.89 -1.64 -12.73
CA LEU A 107 8.83 -1.54 -13.84
C LEU A 107 8.70 -2.73 -14.81
N LEU A 108 8.48 -3.95 -14.31
CA LEU A 108 8.23 -5.12 -15.15
C LEU A 108 6.94 -4.98 -15.96
N VAL A 109 5.85 -4.54 -15.31
CA VAL A 109 4.59 -4.33 -16.02
C VAL A 109 4.72 -3.16 -17.01
N ALA A 110 5.53 -2.13 -16.71
CA ALA A 110 5.79 -0.99 -17.59
C ALA A 110 6.56 -1.34 -18.87
N ILE A 111 7.27 -2.46 -18.88
CA ILE A 111 7.89 -3.01 -20.09
C ILE A 111 6.80 -3.61 -21.02
N ILE A 112 5.71 -4.14 -20.45
CA ILE A 112 4.63 -4.80 -21.20
C ILE A 112 3.57 -3.79 -21.64
N ILE A 113 3.13 -2.93 -20.72
CA ILE A 113 2.11 -1.92 -20.93
C ILE A 113 2.83 -0.59 -20.88
N SER A 114 2.70 0.21 -21.94
CA SER A 114 3.35 1.52 -22.07
C SER A 114 3.45 2.27 -20.72
N PRO A 115 4.64 2.80 -20.37
CA PRO A 115 4.97 3.23 -19.01
C PRO A 115 3.99 4.25 -18.41
N PHE A 116 3.31 5.04 -19.24
CA PHE A 116 2.36 6.06 -18.79
C PHE A 116 1.03 5.52 -18.24
N TRP A 117 0.60 4.32 -18.64
CA TRP A 117 -0.69 3.77 -18.20
C TRP A 117 -0.61 3.33 -16.73
N LEU A 118 0.45 2.64 -16.35
CA LEU A 118 0.57 2.02 -15.02
C LEU A 118 0.86 3.04 -13.93
N PHE A 119 1.67 4.06 -14.22
CA PHE A 119 1.87 5.18 -13.30
C PHE A 119 0.53 5.81 -12.92
N MET A 120 -0.37 6.02 -13.89
CA MET A 120 -1.71 6.55 -13.63
C MET A 120 -2.58 5.60 -12.81
N VAL A 121 -2.54 4.29 -13.08
CA VAL A 121 -3.42 3.30 -12.44
C VAL A 121 -2.93 2.88 -11.05
N ASN A 122 -1.62 2.86 -10.75
CA ASN A 122 -1.10 2.48 -9.43
C ASN A 122 -0.98 3.65 -8.45
N PHE A 123 -0.66 4.87 -8.91
CA PHE A 123 -0.71 6.04 -8.03
C PHE A 123 -2.14 6.39 -7.61
N CYS A 124 -3.14 6.10 -8.46
CA CYS A 124 -4.53 6.43 -8.15
C CYS A 124 -5.05 5.75 -6.87
N PRO A 125 -4.96 4.42 -6.68
CA PRO A 125 -5.36 3.77 -5.45
C PRO A 125 -4.46 4.13 -4.28
N ILE A 126 -3.15 4.36 -4.46
CA ILE A 126 -2.28 4.81 -3.35
C ILE A 126 -2.67 6.21 -2.86
N LEU A 127 -3.01 7.13 -3.78
CA LEU A 127 -3.51 8.46 -3.45
C LEU A 127 -4.92 8.40 -2.89
N ILE A 128 -5.82 7.62 -3.47
CA ILE A 128 -7.20 7.45 -3.01
C ILE A 128 -7.24 6.79 -1.64
N VAL A 129 -6.51 5.69 -1.43
CA VAL A 129 -6.41 5.02 -0.12
C VAL A 129 -5.66 5.89 0.88
N GLY A 130 -4.59 6.59 0.47
CA GLY A 130 -3.88 7.54 1.33
C GLY A 130 -4.76 8.69 1.80
N VAL A 131 -5.55 9.27 0.87
CA VAL A 131 -6.50 10.36 1.15
C VAL A 131 -7.71 9.86 1.95
N LEU A 132 -8.27 8.69 1.61
CA LEU A 132 -9.36 8.07 2.38
C LEU A 132 -8.89 7.70 3.80
N CYS A 133 -7.72 7.11 3.97
CA CYS A 133 -7.17 6.79 5.29
C CYS A 133 -6.94 8.04 6.13
N HIS A 134 -6.46 9.14 5.53
CA HIS A 134 -6.35 10.43 6.21
C HIS A 134 -7.73 10.90 6.70
N SER A 135 -8.71 10.94 5.80
CA SER A 135 -10.07 11.43 6.06
C SER A 135 -10.96 10.46 6.82
N TYR A 136 -10.56 9.20 7.01
CA TYR A 136 -11.37 8.14 7.63
C TYR A 136 -11.82 8.49 9.05
N GLN A 137 -10.95 9.13 9.86
CA GLN A 137 -11.34 9.55 11.21
C GLN A 137 -12.36 10.68 11.19
N GLN A 138 -12.23 11.62 10.25
CA GLN A 138 -13.18 12.73 10.11
C GLN A 138 -14.54 12.22 9.59
N ILE A 139 -14.52 11.28 8.64
CA ILE A 139 -15.73 10.64 8.11
C ILE A 139 -16.39 9.80 9.21
N TYR A 140 -15.63 9.04 10.00
CA TYR A 140 -16.15 8.25 11.12
C TYR A 140 -16.75 9.13 12.21
N GLN A 141 -16.08 10.23 12.60
CA GLN A 141 -16.63 11.18 13.57
C GLN A 141 -17.89 11.88 13.05
N CYS A 142 -17.94 12.22 11.76
CA CYS A 142 -19.11 12.83 11.13
C CYS A 142 -20.29 11.84 11.11
N LEU A 143 -20.08 10.61 10.64
CA LEU A 143 -21.09 9.55 10.62
C LEU A 143 -21.60 9.22 12.03
N TYR A 144 -20.70 9.13 13.01
CA TYR A 144 -21.07 8.88 14.40
C TYR A 144 -21.91 10.03 14.97
N TYR A 145 -21.52 11.28 14.70
CA TYR A 145 -22.28 12.45 15.12
C TYR A 145 -23.67 12.50 14.49
N THR A 146 -23.77 12.26 13.17
CA THR A 146 -25.05 12.24 12.45
C THR A 146 -25.95 11.12 12.94
N ALA A 147 -25.41 9.91 13.14
CA ALA A 147 -26.17 8.78 13.68
C ALA A 147 -26.72 9.08 15.08
N ASN A 148 -25.90 9.69 15.95
CA ASN A 148 -26.30 10.04 17.31
C ASN A 148 -27.37 11.15 17.33
N LEU A 149 -27.29 12.09 16.39
CA LEU A 149 -28.27 13.16 16.23
C LEU A 149 -29.63 12.61 15.76
N VAL A 150 -29.62 11.69 14.78
CA VAL A 150 -30.84 11.01 14.31
C VAL A 150 -31.44 10.16 15.43
N LEU A 151 -30.64 9.40 16.16
CA LEU A 151 -31.10 8.59 17.28
C LEU A 151 -31.76 9.45 18.36
N ASN A 152 -31.12 10.55 18.76
CA ASN A 152 -31.67 11.48 19.75
C ASN A 152 -32.96 12.16 19.28
N ALA A 153 -33.06 12.51 17.99
CA ALA A 153 -34.28 13.08 17.43
C ALA A 153 -35.44 12.07 17.45
N VAL A 154 -35.17 10.80 17.12
CA VAL A 154 -36.15 9.71 17.18
C VAL A 154 -36.59 9.44 18.61
N CYS A 155 -35.66 9.34 19.57
CA CYS A 155 -35.99 9.18 20.99
C CYS A 155 -36.84 10.34 21.51
N SER A 156 -36.48 11.59 21.16
CA SER A 156 -37.25 12.77 21.54
C SER A 156 -38.68 12.77 20.98
N LEU A 157 -38.86 12.29 19.75
CA LEU A 157 -40.18 12.13 19.14
C LEU A 157 -40.99 11.04 19.85
N PHE A 158 -40.38 9.90 20.17
CA PHE A 158 -41.02 8.82 20.90
C PHE A 158 -41.48 9.26 22.29
N ASP A 159 -40.63 9.98 23.04
CA ASP A 159 -40.99 10.51 24.36
C ASP A 159 -42.17 11.47 24.28
N LYS A 160 -42.20 12.34 23.26
CA LYS A 160 -43.32 13.27 23.04
C LYS A 160 -44.61 12.55 22.71
N ILE A 161 -44.56 11.49 21.89
CA ILE A 161 -45.74 10.67 21.56
C ILE A 161 -46.22 9.92 22.79
N TYR A 162 -45.31 9.32 23.57
CA TYR A 162 -45.65 8.61 24.80
C TYR A 162 -46.34 9.53 25.81
N GLN A 163 -45.80 10.73 26.03
CA GLN A 163 -46.40 11.75 26.88
C GLN A 163 -47.76 12.23 26.37
N LEU A 164 -48.01 12.24 25.06
CA LEU A 164 -49.29 12.63 24.49
C LEU A 164 -50.35 11.55 24.69
N VAL A 165 -49.97 10.27 24.55
CA VAL A 165 -50.85 9.11 24.67
C VAL A 165 -51.25 8.83 26.13
N TYR A 166 -50.34 9.02 27.09
CA TYR A 166 -50.60 8.78 28.52
C TYR A 166 -51.26 9.94 29.27
N LYS A 167 -51.49 11.09 28.59
CA LYS A 167 -52.20 12.25 29.16
C LYS A 167 -53.67 12.33 28.76
N ILE A 168 -54.14 11.38 27.96
CA ILE A 168 -55.55 11.15 27.60
C ILE A 168 -56.10 10.06 28.52
#